data_AF-A0A2E2C3E6-F1
#
_entry.id   AF-A0A2E2C3E6-F1
#
_cell.length_a   1.000
_cell.length_b   1.000
_cell.length_c   1.000
_cell.angle_alpha   90.00
_cell.angle_beta   90.00
_cell.angle_gamma   90.00
#
_symmetry.space_group_name_H-M   'P 1'
#
loop_
_entity.id
_entity.type
_entity.pdbx_description
1 polymer ?
#
loop_
_entity_poly.entity_id
_entity_poly.type
_entity_poly.pdbx_seq_one_letter_code
_entity_poly.pdbx_strand_id
1 'polypeptide(L)'
;MKQHLKSNKQNQNTFNSSDRWQQKASLVGAVTTVIGLLCACGVGGADEPQAASQEKLIVRDVSVFLVSAHGKKLNDAALFRSTTPGFMQSRRLSADAGESDKPAPLGLITFEGPPVKDLDVLLEFPSGRFMAHWPTARIQSKRIYWRSQNLLAESPLSMRLSESSWLSPLQQADRLYVKGIDKCDRFILYDVELDHNPRITMTPAENGFQVQNADAYPLKALTIMQPAEQQDHWRVAALEQVPGIKKEEKQPEEKSDQPAKAKPVDPLSEEALKKKEKEAKAKALQILGKQLQAVGALPKPAEAATKPAEKKETAAAKQKTPAVTVPYLKSAALTQAEALDVWRKQLVELGLGTPEVEHVLRILAEHALRNDQATIVYCLDESYLDKILPLEITPFPDVIRRTGIVILLDADPALLKRIDALITQLGHQSWTKREAAQKALEEYGKAAQAQLQKATSNKDLEIVFRAEQILSKLK
;
A
#
# COMPACT_ATOMS: atom_id res chain seq x y z
N MET A 1 4.48 -21.77 -64.20
CA MET A 1 3.40 -21.17 -65.01
C MET A 1 2.91 -19.93 -64.29
N LYS A 2 3.37 -18.73 -64.70
CA LYS A 2 2.62 -17.74 -65.50
C LYS A 2 1.26 -17.38 -64.86
N GLN A 3 1.22 -16.30 -64.07
CA GLN A 3 0.82 -14.93 -64.47
C GLN A 3 -0.70 -14.73 -64.58
N HIS A 4 -1.28 -13.88 -63.72
CA HIS A 4 -1.90 -12.57 -64.07
C HIS A 4 -2.57 -11.98 -62.80
N LEU A 5 -2.15 -10.86 -62.19
CA LEU A 5 -2.18 -9.42 -62.54
C LEU A 5 -3.55 -8.72 -62.42
N LYS A 6 -3.64 -7.77 -61.46
CA LYS A 6 -4.23 -6.40 -61.47
C LYS A 6 -5.10 -6.13 -60.22
N SER A 7 -4.72 -5.21 -59.32
CA SER A 7 -4.70 -3.72 -59.40
C SER A 7 -5.85 -3.15 -58.55
N ASN A 8 -5.59 -2.61 -57.35
CA ASN A 8 -5.27 -1.21 -57.04
C ASN A 8 -6.53 -0.34 -56.76
N LYS A 9 -6.67 0.15 -55.52
CA LYS A 9 -6.95 1.56 -55.21
C LYS A 9 -6.90 1.83 -53.70
N GLN A 10 -5.87 2.59 -53.32
CA GLN A 10 -5.82 3.43 -52.12
C GLN A 10 -6.99 4.41 -52.10
N ASN A 11 -7.56 4.66 -50.92
CA ASN A 11 -8.18 5.94 -50.59
C ASN A 11 -7.59 6.40 -49.26
N GLN A 12 -6.62 7.30 -49.37
CA GLN A 12 -6.23 8.22 -48.31
C GLN A 12 -7.27 9.34 -48.32
N ASN A 13 -7.91 9.61 -47.18
CA ASN A 13 -8.55 10.89 -46.93
C ASN A 13 -7.93 11.47 -45.66
N THR A 14 -6.85 12.21 -45.89
CA THR A 14 -6.39 13.31 -45.05
C THR A 14 -7.38 14.46 -45.18
N PHE A 15 -7.97 14.94 -44.09
CA PHE A 15 -8.51 16.30 -44.07
C PHE A 15 -7.89 17.08 -42.93
N ASN A 16 -7.43 18.26 -43.33
CA ASN A 16 -6.43 19.08 -42.68
C ASN A 16 -7.07 20.02 -41.67
N SER A 17 -6.25 20.45 -40.71
CA SER A 17 -6.56 21.43 -39.69
C SER A 17 -6.78 22.85 -40.26
N SER A 18 -7.26 23.71 -39.35
CA SER A 18 -7.16 25.18 -39.30
C SER A 18 -8.09 26.02 -40.18
N ASP A 19 -9.06 26.70 -39.56
CA ASP A 19 -9.08 28.17 -39.55
C ASP A 19 -10.10 28.78 -38.54
N ARG A 20 -9.61 29.79 -37.80
CA ARG A 20 -10.25 31.04 -37.26
C ARG A 20 -11.54 30.97 -36.44
N TRP A 21 -11.54 31.42 -35.18
CA TRP A 21 -11.67 32.84 -34.72
C TRP A 21 -12.81 33.62 -35.37
N GLN A 22 -13.96 33.77 -34.68
CA GLN A 22 -14.39 35.03 -34.03
C GLN A 22 -15.87 35.00 -33.60
N GLN A 23 -16.07 35.44 -32.35
CA GLN A 23 -17.13 36.33 -31.84
C GLN A 23 -18.53 36.27 -32.45
N LYS A 24 -19.53 35.94 -31.62
CA LYS A 24 -20.71 36.80 -31.41
C LYS A 24 -21.19 36.70 -29.96
N ALA A 25 -21.12 37.84 -29.27
CA ALA A 25 -21.91 38.15 -28.11
C ALA A 25 -23.29 38.67 -28.58
N SER A 26 -24.36 38.33 -27.87
CA SER A 26 -25.53 39.20 -27.76
C SER A 26 -26.20 39.03 -26.41
N LEU A 27 -26.11 40.10 -25.61
CA LEU A 27 -27.04 40.44 -24.52
C LEU A 27 -28.48 40.49 -25.04
N VAL A 28 -29.45 40.10 -24.21
CA VAL A 28 -30.73 40.79 -23.84
C VAL A 28 -31.34 39.87 -22.75
N GLY A 29 -31.86 40.29 -21.61
CA GLY A 29 -32.16 41.58 -21.01
C GLY A 29 -32.89 41.30 -19.69
N ALA A 30 -32.55 42.02 -18.63
CA ALA A 30 -33.23 41.97 -17.35
C ALA A 30 -34.58 42.71 -17.44
N VAL A 31 -35.64 42.10 -16.92
CA VAL A 31 -36.87 42.81 -16.57
C VAL A 31 -37.28 42.37 -15.17
N THR A 32 -37.02 43.27 -14.23
CA THR A 32 -37.55 43.32 -12.88
C THR A 32 -38.98 43.85 -12.96
N THR A 33 -39.96 43.14 -12.38
CA THR A 33 -41.24 43.75 -12.01
C THR A 33 -41.68 43.20 -10.66
N VAL A 34 -41.69 44.09 -9.68
CA VAL A 34 -42.26 43.93 -8.34
C VAL A 34 -43.57 44.71 -8.34
N ILE A 35 -44.71 44.06 -8.10
CA ILE A 35 -45.91 44.69 -7.51
C ILE A 35 -46.56 43.65 -6.59
N GLY A 36 -46.95 44.10 -5.40
CA GLY A 36 -47.39 43.29 -4.29
C GLY A 36 -48.91 43.10 -4.15
N LEU A 37 -49.22 42.15 -3.27
CA LEU A 37 -50.28 42.13 -2.24
C LEU A 37 -51.78 42.09 -2.65
N LEU A 38 -52.46 40.95 -2.36
CA LEU A 38 -53.32 40.77 -1.16
C LEU A 38 -54.16 39.46 -1.17
N CYS A 39 -53.98 38.69 -0.09
CA CYS A 39 -54.91 37.82 0.67
C CYS A 39 -55.99 36.95 0.00
N ALA A 40 -55.92 35.61 0.23
CA ALA A 40 -56.91 34.89 1.06
C ALA A 40 -56.51 33.41 1.30
N CYS A 41 -56.55 33.03 2.58
CA CYS A 41 -56.57 31.71 3.21
C CYS A 41 -56.58 30.44 2.34
N GLY A 42 -55.58 29.58 2.54
CA GLY A 42 -55.61 28.17 2.16
C GLY A 42 -54.51 27.40 2.90
N VAL A 43 -54.91 26.57 3.85
CA VAL A 43 -54.02 25.66 4.59
C VAL A 43 -53.46 24.65 3.60
N GLY A 44 -52.17 24.75 3.33
CA GLY A 44 -51.42 23.79 2.52
C GLY A 44 -49.95 24.08 2.76
N GLY A 45 -49.32 23.29 3.64
CA GLY A 45 -47.87 23.28 3.79
C GLY A 45 -47.28 22.88 2.45
N ALA A 46 -46.87 23.85 1.67
CA ALA A 46 -45.97 23.65 0.56
C ALA A 46 -44.61 23.38 1.20
N ASP A 47 -44.19 22.13 1.17
CA ASP A 47 -42.79 21.76 1.32
C ASP A 47 -41.98 22.71 0.42
N GLU A 48 -41.12 23.52 1.05
CA GLU A 48 -39.96 24.04 0.34
C GLU A 48 -39.31 22.83 -0.35
N PRO A 49 -38.98 22.89 -1.64
CA PRO A 49 -38.19 21.83 -2.26
C PRO A 49 -36.87 21.80 -1.49
N GLN A 50 -36.78 20.84 -0.57
CA GLN A 50 -35.57 20.44 0.10
C GLN A 50 -34.54 20.29 -1.01
N ALA A 51 -33.58 21.23 -1.06
CA ALA A 51 -32.57 21.25 -2.10
C ALA A 51 -32.03 19.82 -2.19
N ALA A 52 -32.33 19.13 -3.29
CA ALA A 52 -31.94 17.75 -3.50
C ALA A 52 -30.46 17.71 -3.16
N SER A 53 -30.10 16.98 -2.10
CA SER A 53 -28.73 16.84 -1.67
C SER A 53 -27.98 16.38 -2.91
N GLN A 54 -27.13 17.24 -3.48
CA GLN A 54 -26.34 16.88 -4.66
C GLN A 54 -25.69 15.54 -4.35
N GLU A 55 -26.05 14.51 -5.11
CA GLU A 55 -25.53 13.17 -4.89
C GLU A 55 -24.01 13.25 -5.02
N LYS A 56 -23.30 12.94 -3.93
CA LYS A 56 -21.85 13.09 -3.83
C LYS A 56 -21.17 11.88 -4.45
N LEU A 57 -20.17 12.09 -5.30
CA LEU A 57 -19.27 11.04 -5.73
C LEU A 57 -18.35 10.66 -4.55
N ILE A 58 -18.51 9.44 -4.05
CA ILE A 58 -17.70 8.86 -2.99
C ILE A 58 -16.78 7.81 -3.61
N VAL A 59 -15.48 7.97 -3.40
CA VAL A 59 -14.47 6.97 -3.75
C VAL A 59 -13.92 6.34 -2.49
N ARG A 60 -13.89 5.01 -2.47
CA ARG A 60 -13.29 4.23 -1.38
C ARG A 60 -12.12 3.45 -1.94
N ASP A 61 -10.96 3.61 -1.32
CA ASP A 61 -9.74 2.87 -1.60
C ASP A 61 -9.32 2.12 -0.34
N VAL A 62 -9.40 0.79 -0.38
CA VAL A 62 -8.94 -0.07 0.71
C VAL A 62 -7.84 -0.99 0.21
N SER A 63 -6.70 -0.96 0.89
CA SER A 63 -5.55 -1.82 0.61
C SER A 63 -5.31 -2.76 1.78
N VAL A 64 -5.24 -4.06 1.53
CA VAL A 64 -4.76 -5.02 2.53
C VAL A 64 -3.36 -5.50 2.17
N PHE A 65 -2.44 -5.35 3.12
CA PHE A 65 -1.05 -5.74 3.00
C PHE A 65 -0.71 -6.87 3.97
N LEU A 66 0.07 -7.83 3.51
CA LEU A 66 0.68 -8.89 4.31
C LEU A 66 2.18 -8.66 4.40
N VAL A 67 2.76 -8.79 5.58
CA VAL A 67 4.19 -8.56 5.80
C VAL A 67 4.69 -9.41 6.95
N SER A 68 5.90 -9.96 6.83
CA SER A 68 6.59 -10.61 7.94
C SER A 68 7.37 -9.59 8.76
N ALA A 69 7.44 -9.77 10.08
CA ALA A 69 8.31 -8.98 10.97
C ALA A 69 9.80 -9.06 10.60
N HIS A 70 10.17 -10.06 9.78
CA HIS A 70 11.52 -10.25 9.24
C HIS A 70 11.62 -9.86 7.75
N GLY A 71 10.51 -9.40 7.16
CA GLY A 71 10.41 -8.93 5.79
C GLY A 71 10.91 -7.51 5.60
N LYS A 72 10.99 -7.08 4.34
CA LYS A 72 11.35 -5.70 3.96
C LYS A 72 10.32 -5.06 3.04
N LYS A 73 9.24 -5.79 2.75
CA LYS A 73 8.25 -5.44 1.75
C LYS A 73 6.86 -5.77 2.25
N LEU A 74 5.92 -4.86 2.04
CA LEU A 74 4.50 -5.17 2.07
C LEU A 74 4.18 -5.99 0.82
N ASN A 75 3.38 -7.04 1.01
CA ASN A 75 2.97 -7.98 -0.02
C ASN A 75 4.14 -8.61 -0.78
N ASP A 76 5.22 -8.98 -0.09
CA ASP A 76 6.35 -9.71 -0.67
C ASP A 76 5.85 -10.91 -1.51
N ALA A 77 6.36 -11.06 -2.73
CA ALA A 77 5.99 -12.13 -3.66
C ALA A 77 6.06 -13.55 -3.08
N ALA A 78 6.87 -13.77 -2.04
CA ALA A 78 7.02 -15.08 -1.39
C ALA A 78 5.94 -15.37 -0.33
N LEU A 79 5.17 -14.38 0.14
CA LEU A 79 4.23 -14.57 1.25
C LEU A 79 2.89 -15.19 0.82
N PHE A 80 2.49 -15.01 -0.44
CA PHE A 80 1.25 -15.55 -0.97
C PHE A 80 1.27 -15.65 -2.49
N ARG A 81 0.43 -16.55 -3.01
CA ARG A 81 0.22 -16.79 -4.44
C ARG A 81 -0.98 -16.01 -4.97
N SER A 82 -1.03 -15.79 -6.28
CA SER A 82 -2.16 -15.11 -6.92
C SER A 82 -3.40 -16.00 -6.90
N THR A 83 -4.49 -15.49 -6.33
CA THR A 83 -5.83 -16.10 -6.44
C THR A 83 -6.73 -15.31 -7.41
N THR A 84 -6.12 -14.40 -8.19
CA THR A 84 -6.82 -13.69 -9.27
C THR A 84 -7.09 -14.64 -10.45
N PRO A 85 -8.26 -14.54 -11.11
CA PRO A 85 -8.55 -15.31 -12.32
C PRO A 85 -7.52 -15.08 -13.43
N GLY A 86 -7.34 -16.05 -14.32
CA GLY A 86 -6.31 -15.99 -15.37
C GLY A 86 -6.41 -14.80 -16.34
N PHE A 87 -7.60 -14.21 -16.50
CA PHE A 87 -7.76 -12.98 -17.31
C PHE A 87 -7.26 -11.72 -16.60
N MET A 88 -7.12 -11.75 -15.26
CA MET A 88 -6.46 -10.74 -14.46
C MET A 88 -4.99 -11.13 -14.33
N GLN A 89 -4.19 -10.70 -15.30
CA GLN A 89 -2.78 -11.06 -15.37
C GLN A 89 -2.05 -10.64 -14.09
N SER A 90 -1.41 -11.61 -13.44
CA SER A 90 -0.60 -11.42 -12.26
C SER A 90 0.84 -11.86 -12.52
N ARG A 91 1.78 -11.14 -11.92
CA ARG A 91 3.21 -11.48 -11.89
C ARG A 91 3.56 -12.41 -10.73
N ARG A 92 2.63 -12.66 -9.81
CA ARG A 92 2.79 -13.70 -8.78
C ARG A 92 2.61 -15.07 -9.41
N LEU A 93 3.21 -16.07 -8.77
CA LEU A 93 2.87 -17.46 -9.06
C LEU A 93 1.38 -17.67 -8.75
N SER A 94 0.66 -18.31 -9.65
CA SER A 94 -0.74 -18.67 -9.43
C SER A 94 -0.86 -19.67 -8.27
N ALA A 95 -1.92 -19.51 -7.48
CA ALA A 95 -2.30 -20.50 -6.48
C ALA A 95 -2.59 -21.84 -7.13
N ASP A 96 -2.35 -22.92 -6.40
CA ASP A 96 -2.71 -24.25 -6.85
C ASP A 96 -4.25 -24.35 -6.96
N ALA A 97 -4.77 -25.27 -7.77
CA ALA A 97 -6.20 -25.32 -8.08
C ALA A 97 -7.12 -25.43 -6.85
N GLY A 98 -6.66 -26.06 -5.76
CA GLY A 98 -7.40 -26.16 -4.50
C GLY A 98 -7.37 -24.88 -3.64
N GLU A 99 -6.57 -23.89 -4.02
CA GLU A 99 -6.36 -22.64 -3.29
C GLU A 99 -6.74 -21.40 -4.10
N SER A 100 -7.16 -21.57 -5.36
CA SER A 100 -7.48 -20.45 -6.25
C SER A 100 -8.67 -19.61 -5.77
N ASP A 101 -9.54 -20.18 -4.94
CA ASP A 101 -10.69 -19.49 -4.37
C ASP A 101 -10.39 -18.90 -2.98
N LYS A 102 -9.16 -19.04 -2.46
CA LYS A 102 -8.78 -18.46 -1.17
C LYS A 102 -8.54 -16.94 -1.28
N PRO A 103 -8.96 -16.13 -0.29
CA PRO A 103 -8.67 -14.71 -0.27
C PRO A 103 -7.17 -14.41 -0.25
N ALA A 104 -6.75 -13.40 -1.02
CA ALA A 104 -5.38 -12.92 -1.05
C ALA A 104 -5.32 -11.41 -0.78
N PRO A 105 -4.24 -10.89 -0.18
CA PRO A 105 -4.05 -9.46 0.02
C PRO A 105 -4.11 -8.69 -1.31
N LEU A 106 -5.09 -7.80 -1.44
CA LEU A 106 -5.33 -6.95 -2.61
C LEU A 106 -5.76 -5.55 -2.19
N GLY A 107 -5.55 -4.60 -3.08
CA GLY A 107 -6.16 -3.27 -3.04
C GLY A 107 -7.42 -3.22 -3.90
N LEU A 108 -8.43 -2.50 -3.42
CA LEU A 108 -9.75 -2.37 -4.00
C LEU A 108 -10.17 -0.90 -4.01
N ILE A 109 -10.55 -0.38 -5.17
CA ILE A 109 -11.19 0.92 -5.33
C ILE A 109 -12.61 0.73 -5.86
N THR A 110 -13.57 1.39 -5.21
CA THR A 110 -14.97 1.39 -5.61
C THR A 110 -15.56 2.81 -5.62
N PHE A 111 -16.66 2.96 -6.35
CA PHE A 111 -17.30 4.25 -6.61
C PHE A 111 -18.78 4.17 -6.28
N GLU A 112 -19.28 5.17 -5.57
CA GLU A 112 -20.68 5.34 -5.18
C GLU A 112 -21.11 6.78 -5.47
N GLY A 113 -22.38 6.98 -5.81
CA GLY A 113 -22.94 8.30 -6.14
C GLY A 113 -23.35 8.39 -7.61
N PRO A 114 -23.34 9.60 -8.21
CA PRO A 114 -23.82 9.79 -9.57
C PRO A 114 -22.84 9.25 -10.62
N PRO A 115 -23.33 8.85 -11.81
CA PRO A 115 -22.48 8.55 -12.96
C PRO A 115 -21.57 9.72 -13.33
N VAL A 116 -20.31 9.44 -13.66
CA VAL A 116 -19.28 10.43 -14.01
C VAL A 116 -18.55 9.97 -15.27
N LYS A 117 -18.27 10.90 -16.19
CA LYS A 117 -17.53 10.64 -17.42
C LYS A 117 -16.10 11.13 -17.30
N ASP A 118 -15.22 10.47 -18.05
CA ASP A 118 -13.80 10.86 -18.19
C ASP A 118 -13.07 11.01 -16.85
N LEU A 119 -13.25 10.00 -15.99
CA LEU A 119 -12.59 9.90 -14.70
C LEU A 119 -11.26 9.15 -14.84
N ASP A 120 -10.22 9.77 -14.32
CA ASP A 120 -8.85 9.32 -14.30
C ASP A 120 -8.49 8.85 -12.89
N VAL A 121 -7.90 7.65 -12.79
CA VAL A 121 -7.38 7.10 -11.53
C VAL A 121 -5.91 6.80 -11.70
N LEU A 122 -5.07 7.41 -10.87
CA LEU A 122 -3.63 7.23 -10.85
C LEU A 122 -3.18 6.77 -9.47
N LEU A 123 -2.51 5.63 -9.43
CA LEU A 123 -1.79 5.16 -8.25
C LEU A 123 -0.29 5.16 -8.55
N GLU A 124 0.50 5.71 -7.63
CA GLU A 124 1.96 5.71 -7.74
C GLU A 124 2.60 5.21 -6.45
N PHE A 125 3.89 4.87 -6.48
CA PHE A 125 4.67 4.57 -5.29
C PHE A 125 6.15 5.00 -5.44
N PRO A 126 6.84 5.36 -4.35
CA PRO A 126 8.25 5.74 -4.42
C PRO A 126 9.16 4.54 -4.68
N SER A 127 8.84 3.36 -4.14
CA SER A 127 9.60 2.11 -4.35
C SER A 127 8.71 0.89 -4.20
N GLY A 128 8.84 -0.05 -5.14
CA GLY A 128 7.95 -1.20 -5.24
C GLY A 128 7.69 -1.64 -6.68
N ARG A 129 6.64 -2.43 -6.88
CA ARG A 129 6.15 -2.86 -8.19
C ARG A 129 4.68 -3.26 -8.13
N PHE A 130 3.95 -3.02 -9.23
CA PHE A 130 2.65 -3.64 -9.44
C PHE A 130 2.81 -5.11 -9.83
N MET A 131 1.98 -5.95 -9.22
CA MET A 131 1.95 -7.40 -9.40
C MET A 131 0.73 -7.84 -10.21
N ALA A 132 -0.44 -7.26 -9.96
CA ALA A 132 -1.66 -7.50 -10.70
C ALA A 132 -2.53 -6.23 -10.72
N HIS A 133 -3.45 -6.15 -11.67
CA HIS A 133 -4.43 -5.08 -11.73
C HIS A 133 -5.64 -5.48 -12.58
N TRP A 134 -6.78 -4.88 -12.27
CA TRP A 134 -8.01 -5.00 -13.05
C TRP A 134 -8.87 -3.75 -12.83
N PRO A 135 -9.56 -3.20 -13.84
CA PRO A 135 -9.47 -3.52 -15.26
C PRO A 135 -8.09 -3.19 -15.85
N THR A 136 -7.92 -3.39 -17.15
CA THR A 136 -6.70 -3.07 -17.89
C THR A 136 -6.28 -1.61 -17.68
N ALA A 137 -5.00 -1.39 -17.35
CA ALA A 137 -4.45 -0.07 -17.07
C ALA A 137 -3.13 0.16 -17.80
N ARG A 138 -2.72 1.42 -17.91
CA ARG A 138 -1.37 1.77 -18.38
C ARG A 138 -0.40 1.76 -17.20
N ILE A 139 0.60 0.89 -17.26
CA ILE A 139 1.67 0.84 -16.27
C ILE A 139 2.92 1.53 -16.84
N GLN A 140 3.52 2.43 -16.07
CA GLN A 140 4.81 3.04 -16.38
C GLN A 140 5.72 3.00 -15.15
N SER A 141 6.57 1.97 -15.06
CA SER A 141 7.48 1.76 -13.93
C SER A 141 6.77 1.74 -12.57
N LYS A 142 6.66 2.91 -11.92
CA LYS A 142 6.16 3.10 -10.55
C LYS A 142 4.75 3.68 -10.46
N ARG A 143 4.07 3.80 -11.59
CA ARG A 143 2.70 4.31 -11.69
C ARG A 143 1.80 3.41 -12.51
N ILE A 144 0.54 3.35 -12.13
CA ILE A 144 -0.55 2.69 -12.86
C ILE A 144 -1.68 3.68 -13.04
N TYR A 145 -2.21 3.73 -14.26
CA TYR A 145 -3.15 4.76 -14.67
C TYR A 145 -4.31 4.17 -15.44
N TRP A 146 -5.51 4.28 -14.86
CA TRP A 146 -6.78 4.01 -15.52
C TRP A 146 -7.33 5.33 -16.04
N ARG A 147 -7.15 5.54 -17.35
CA ARG A 147 -7.51 6.78 -18.03
C ARG A 147 -8.93 6.76 -18.56
N SER A 148 -9.63 7.88 -18.49
CA SER A 148 -10.92 8.12 -19.14
C SER A 148 -11.96 7.05 -18.82
N GLN A 149 -12.03 6.64 -17.56
CA GLN A 149 -13.04 5.73 -17.06
C GLN A 149 -14.40 6.44 -17.03
N ASN A 150 -15.44 5.74 -17.46
CA ASN A 150 -16.81 6.21 -17.30
C ASN A 150 -17.45 5.41 -16.17
N LEU A 151 -17.84 6.11 -15.11
CA LEU A 151 -18.66 5.57 -14.03
C LEU A 151 -20.12 5.56 -14.48
N LEU A 152 -20.72 4.38 -14.51
CA LEU A 152 -22.08 4.16 -15.01
C LEU A 152 -22.96 3.53 -13.93
N ALA A 153 -24.23 3.89 -13.87
CA ALA A 153 -25.20 3.21 -13.00
C ALA A 153 -25.45 1.77 -13.47
N GLU A 154 -25.48 1.55 -14.79
CA GLU A 154 -25.69 0.24 -15.41
C GLU A 154 -24.75 0.01 -16.59
N SER A 155 -24.16 -1.19 -16.66
CA SER A 155 -23.37 -1.66 -17.80
C SER A 155 -23.22 -3.18 -17.73
N PRO A 156 -23.10 -3.90 -18.85
CA PRO A 156 -22.65 -5.28 -18.80
C PRO A 156 -21.19 -5.38 -18.33
N LEU A 157 -20.90 -6.39 -17.51
CA LEU A 157 -19.54 -6.77 -17.12
C LEU A 157 -18.77 -7.33 -18.33
N SER A 158 -17.50 -6.98 -18.47
CA SER A 158 -16.67 -7.52 -19.56
C SER A 158 -16.24 -8.96 -19.35
N MET A 159 -15.99 -9.34 -18.10
CA MET A 159 -15.64 -10.71 -17.71
C MET A 159 -16.45 -11.06 -16.46
N ARG A 160 -17.05 -12.25 -16.43
CA ARG A 160 -17.73 -12.76 -15.23
C ARG A 160 -16.79 -13.62 -14.41
N LEU A 161 -16.82 -13.41 -13.10
CA LEU A 161 -16.14 -14.28 -12.15
C LEU A 161 -16.97 -15.56 -11.90
N SER A 162 -16.30 -16.67 -11.61
CA SER A 162 -16.94 -17.92 -11.15
C SER A 162 -17.67 -17.66 -9.84
N GLU A 163 -18.84 -18.27 -9.61
CA GLU A 163 -19.54 -18.16 -8.32
C GLU A 163 -18.68 -18.64 -7.12
N SER A 164 -17.74 -19.56 -7.37
CA SER A 164 -16.79 -20.04 -6.35
C SER A 164 -15.70 -19.03 -6.00
N SER A 165 -15.43 -18.04 -6.86
CA SER A 165 -14.36 -17.08 -6.63
C SER A 165 -14.72 -16.12 -5.49
N TRP A 166 -13.80 -15.93 -4.56
CA TRP A 166 -13.99 -15.04 -3.42
C TRP A 166 -14.18 -13.55 -3.79
N LEU A 167 -13.84 -13.16 -5.04
CA LEU A 167 -14.02 -11.82 -5.59
C LEU A 167 -15.42 -11.60 -6.20
N SER A 168 -16.19 -12.66 -6.44
CA SER A 168 -17.48 -12.60 -7.14
C SER A 168 -18.53 -11.71 -6.48
N PRO A 169 -18.60 -11.59 -5.14
CA PRO A 169 -19.47 -10.63 -4.49
C PRO A 169 -19.23 -9.18 -4.90
N LEU A 170 -18.01 -8.81 -5.32
CA LEU A 170 -17.71 -7.45 -5.79
C LEU A 170 -18.41 -7.13 -7.12
N GLN A 171 -18.61 -8.14 -7.98
CA GLN A 171 -19.36 -7.97 -9.23
C GLN A 171 -20.87 -7.83 -9.01
N GLN A 172 -21.37 -8.15 -7.81
CA GLN A 172 -22.77 -8.03 -7.42
C GLN A 172 -23.01 -6.83 -6.50
N ALA A 173 -21.95 -6.13 -6.11
CA ALA A 173 -22.01 -5.00 -5.20
C ALA A 173 -22.83 -3.85 -5.78
N ASP A 174 -23.47 -3.10 -4.89
CA ASP A 174 -24.12 -1.83 -5.23
C ASP A 174 -23.07 -0.72 -5.36
N ARG A 175 -22.35 -0.76 -6.47
CA ARG A 175 -21.29 0.18 -6.86
C ARG A 175 -21.42 0.52 -8.33
N LEU A 176 -20.97 1.72 -8.69
CA LEU A 176 -20.93 2.17 -10.07
C LEU A 176 -20.01 1.27 -10.89
N TYR A 177 -20.41 1.04 -12.14
CA TYR A 177 -19.58 0.36 -13.12
C TYR A 177 -18.47 1.27 -13.59
N VAL A 178 -17.22 0.81 -13.49
CA VAL A 178 -16.03 1.47 -14.01
C VAL A 178 -15.77 0.94 -15.43
N LYS A 179 -16.17 1.71 -16.44
CA LYS A 179 -16.00 1.37 -17.84
C LYS A 179 -14.81 2.10 -18.47
N GLY A 180 -13.74 1.37 -18.70
CA GLY A 180 -12.61 1.81 -19.52
C GLY A 180 -12.86 1.65 -21.01
N ILE A 181 -11.78 1.62 -21.79
CA ILE A 181 -11.84 1.50 -23.26
C ILE A 181 -12.38 0.12 -23.68
N ASP A 182 -11.85 -0.95 -23.09
CA ASP A 182 -12.10 -2.34 -23.49
C ASP A 182 -12.70 -3.20 -22.38
N LYS A 183 -12.65 -2.73 -21.13
CA LYS A 183 -13.10 -3.47 -19.95
C LYS A 183 -14.06 -2.65 -19.10
N CYS A 184 -14.99 -3.35 -18.48
CA CYS A 184 -15.98 -2.83 -17.56
C CYS A 184 -16.13 -3.80 -16.39
N ASP A 185 -16.06 -3.28 -15.17
CA ASP A 185 -16.36 -4.00 -13.94
C ASP A 185 -16.96 -3.03 -12.90
N ARG A 186 -17.27 -3.49 -11.68
CA ARG A 186 -17.79 -2.64 -10.59
C ARG A 186 -16.73 -2.07 -9.65
N PHE A 187 -15.48 -2.38 -9.93
CA PHE A 187 -14.35 -2.07 -9.07
C PHE A 187 -13.07 -1.93 -9.89
N ILE A 188 -12.06 -1.33 -9.26
CA ILE A 188 -10.67 -1.44 -9.65
C ILE A 188 -9.96 -2.28 -8.59
N LEU A 189 -9.29 -3.35 -8.99
CA LEU A 189 -8.38 -4.13 -8.16
C LEU A 189 -6.93 -3.83 -8.53
N TYR A 190 -6.07 -3.83 -7.53
CA TYR A 190 -4.63 -3.76 -7.73
C TYR A 190 -3.90 -4.60 -6.69
N ASP A 191 -2.74 -5.11 -7.08
CA ASP A 191 -1.81 -5.78 -6.20
C ASP A 191 -0.47 -5.10 -6.36
N VAL A 192 0.09 -4.65 -5.24
CA VAL A 192 1.33 -3.91 -5.18
C VAL A 192 2.24 -4.50 -4.12
N GLU A 193 3.50 -4.67 -4.47
CA GLU A 193 4.59 -4.96 -3.55
C GLU A 193 5.32 -3.65 -3.27
N LEU A 194 5.37 -3.21 -2.01
CA LEU A 194 5.98 -1.92 -1.61
C LEU A 194 7.14 -2.15 -0.66
N ASP A 195 8.23 -1.40 -0.83
CA ASP A 195 9.34 -1.45 0.13
C ASP A 195 8.92 -0.74 1.43
N HIS A 196 8.70 -1.53 2.47
CA HIS A 196 8.39 -1.04 3.81
C HIS A 196 8.72 -2.14 4.81
N ASN A 197 9.40 -1.74 5.89
CA ASN A 197 9.83 -2.64 6.95
C ASN A 197 9.19 -2.16 8.26
N PRO A 198 8.08 -2.80 8.71
CA PRO A 198 7.44 -2.46 9.96
C PRO A 198 8.41 -2.72 11.13
N ARG A 199 8.67 -1.71 11.94
CA ARG A 199 9.54 -1.86 13.13
C ARG A 199 8.70 -1.92 14.39
N ILE A 200 7.96 -3.02 14.50
CA ILE A 200 7.04 -3.28 15.60
C ILE A 200 7.61 -4.41 16.46
N THR A 201 7.72 -4.18 17.76
CA THR A 201 8.09 -5.22 18.74
C THR A 201 6.88 -5.55 19.59
N MET A 202 6.63 -6.84 19.82
CA MET A 202 5.57 -7.33 20.70
C MET A 202 6.18 -8.20 21.81
N THR A 203 5.80 -7.95 23.07
CA THR A 203 6.19 -8.77 24.21
C THR A 203 4.97 -9.15 25.05
N PRO A 204 4.95 -10.30 25.73
CA PRO A 204 3.81 -10.71 26.56
C PRO A 204 3.59 -9.75 27.75
N ALA A 205 2.33 -9.54 28.14
CA ALA A 205 1.92 -8.86 29.36
C ALA A 205 0.87 -9.70 30.11
N GLU A 206 0.61 -9.39 31.39
CA GLU A 206 -0.33 -10.16 32.21
C GLU A 206 -1.74 -10.25 31.61
N ASN A 207 -2.27 -9.14 31.08
CA ASN A 207 -3.59 -9.08 30.47
C ASN A 207 -3.56 -8.63 28.99
N GLY A 208 -2.59 -9.13 28.22
CA GLY A 208 -2.46 -8.81 26.81
C GLY A 208 -1.00 -8.78 26.36
N PHE A 209 -0.65 -7.72 25.64
CA PHE A 209 0.70 -7.54 25.11
C PHE A 209 1.22 -6.13 25.40
N GLN A 210 2.54 -5.99 25.35
CA GLN A 210 3.22 -4.70 25.22
C GLN A 210 3.66 -4.57 23.77
N VAL A 211 3.31 -3.46 23.13
CA VAL A 211 3.70 -3.15 21.75
C VAL A 211 4.54 -1.89 21.71
N GLN A 212 5.64 -1.94 20.95
CA GLN A 212 6.48 -0.78 20.65
C GLN A 212 6.52 -0.56 19.14
N ASN A 213 6.19 0.66 18.71
CA ASN A 213 6.32 1.10 17.33
C ASN A 213 7.54 2.02 17.19
N ALA A 214 8.55 1.58 16.46
CA ALA A 214 9.76 2.36 16.17
C ALA A 214 9.68 3.12 14.84
N ASP A 215 8.53 3.16 14.20
CA ASP A 215 8.27 4.02 13.04
C ASP A 215 7.76 5.39 13.46
N ALA A 216 7.88 6.38 12.57
CA ALA A 216 7.54 7.76 12.87
C ALA A 216 6.02 7.99 12.94
N TYR A 217 5.25 7.20 12.20
CA TYR A 217 3.81 7.33 12.09
C TYR A 217 3.11 6.41 13.10
N PRO A 218 1.99 6.84 13.70
CA PRO A 218 1.22 5.99 14.60
C PRO A 218 0.58 4.81 13.84
N LEU A 219 0.32 3.74 14.57
CA LEU A 219 -0.52 2.62 14.12
C LEU A 219 -1.93 2.86 14.62
N LYS A 220 -2.94 2.80 13.76
CA LYS A 220 -4.35 2.98 14.11
C LYS A 220 -5.06 1.62 14.17
N ALA A 221 -6.13 1.52 14.96
CA ALA A 221 -6.96 0.32 15.10
C ALA A 221 -6.15 -0.98 15.26
N LEU A 222 -5.15 -0.97 16.16
CA LEU A 222 -4.27 -2.12 16.34
C LEU A 222 -5.00 -3.24 17.06
N THR A 223 -4.96 -4.43 16.48
CA THR A 223 -5.53 -5.66 17.04
C THR A 223 -4.50 -6.78 16.98
N ILE A 224 -4.42 -7.59 18.03
CA ILE A 224 -3.57 -8.77 18.11
C ILE A 224 -4.49 -9.98 18.23
N MET A 225 -4.38 -10.90 17.28
CA MET A 225 -5.13 -12.15 17.24
C MET A 225 -4.21 -13.29 17.69
N GLN A 226 -4.38 -13.78 18.92
CA GLN A 226 -3.59 -14.90 19.44
C GLN A 226 -4.41 -16.20 19.41
N PRO A 227 -3.92 -17.31 18.83
CA PRO A 227 -4.62 -18.59 18.91
C PRO A 227 -4.80 -19.04 20.35
N ALA A 228 -6.00 -19.49 20.68
CA ALA A 228 -6.31 -20.11 21.96
C ALA A 228 -5.98 -21.62 21.94
N GLU A 229 -6.01 -22.26 23.10
CA GLU A 229 -5.85 -23.72 23.20
C GLU A 229 -7.03 -24.47 22.54
N GLN A 230 -8.22 -23.86 22.56
CA GLN A 230 -9.36 -24.37 21.84
C GLN A 230 -9.19 -24.11 20.34
N GLN A 231 -9.38 -25.16 19.54
CA GLN A 231 -9.31 -25.09 18.09
C GLN A 231 -10.30 -24.04 17.54
N ASP A 232 -9.85 -23.29 16.54
CA ASP A 232 -10.61 -22.24 15.86
C ASP A 232 -11.19 -21.17 16.80
N HIS A 233 -10.45 -20.87 17.88
CA HIS A 233 -10.74 -19.78 18.80
C HIS A 233 -9.50 -18.91 19.04
N TRP A 234 -9.70 -17.62 19.26
CA TRP A 234 -8.64 -16.63 19.42
C TRP A 234 -8.87 -15.71 20.61
N ARG A 235 -7.81 -15.40 21.35
CA ARG A 235 -7.80 -14.29 22.29
C ARG A 235 -7.47 -13.02 21.52
N VAL A 236 -8.34 -12.02 21.62
CA VAL A 236 -8.21 -10.77 20.87
C VAL A 236 -7.85 -9.64 21.81
N ALA A 237 -6.72 -8.99 21.57
CA ALA A 237 -6.31 -7.77 22.25
C ALA A 237 -6.38 -6.60 21.28
N ALA A 238 -6.84 -5.42 21.70
CA ALA A 238 -6.97 -4.29 20.80
C ALA A 238 -6.70 -2.95 21.48
N LEU A 239 -6.28 -1.98 20.69
CA LEU A 239 -6.04 -0.60 21.09
C LEU A 239 -6.28 0.32 19.90
N GLU A 240 -6.94 1.45 20.12
CA GLU A 240 -7.25 2.41 19.06
C GLU A 240 -6.01 2.96 18.37
N GLN A 241 -4.94 3.20 19.12
CA GLN A 241 -3.72 3.77 18.55
C GLN A 241 -2.47 3.38 19.34
N VAL A 242 -1.40 3.02 18.62
CA VAL A 242 -0.03 2.93 19.15
C VAL A 242 0.80 4.08 18.57
N PRO A 243 1.37 4.96 19.41
CA PRO A 243 2.12 6.12 18.94
C PRO A 243 3.43 5.70 18.25
N GLY A 244 3.84 6.46 17.24
CA GLY A 244 5.17 6.36 16.64
C GLY A 244 6.22 7.18 17.39
N ILE A 245 7.47 7.14 16.92
CA ILE A 245 8.53 8.03 17.38
C ILE A 245 8.18 9.45 16.94
N LYS A 246 7.85 10.32 17.91
CA LYS A 246 7.82 11.76 17.68
C LYS A 246 9.21 12.19 17.20
N LYS A 247 9.36 12.47 15.91
CA LYS A 247 10.41 13.40 15.52
C LYS A 247 9.97 14.74 16.09
N GLU A 248 10.78 15.31 16.98
CA GLU A 248 10.75 16.77 17.12
C GLU A 248 10.98 17.33 15.72
N GLU A 249 9.92 17.87 15.12
CA GLU A 249 10.13 18.86 14.09
C GLU A 249 10.99 19.91 14.77
N LYS A 250 12.25 20.02 14.35
CA LYS A 250 12.95 21.28 14.52
C LYS A 250 12.04 22.29 13.85
N GLN A 251 11.33 23.07 14.65
CA GLN A 251 10.77 24.33 14.18
C GLN A 251 11.88 24.97 13.34
N PRO A 252 11.59 25.42 12.10
CA PRO A 252 12.47 26.35 11.46
C PRO A 252 12.69 27.44 12.49
N GLU A 253 13.94 27.66 12.93
CA GLU A 253 14.26 28.83 13.73
C GLU A 253 13.65 30.01 12.98
N GLU A 254 12.64 30.63 13.59
CA GLU A 254 12.15 31.93 13.18
C GLU A 254 13.35 32.87 13.31
N LYS A 255 14.10 33.02 12.22
CA LYS A 255 14.87 34.24 12.02
C LYS A 255 13.84 35.35 11.92
N SER A 256 13.76 36.15 12.97
CA SER A 256 13.05 37.40 13.01
C SER A 256 13.66 38.37 12.00
N ASP A 257 13.27 38.26 10.74
CA ASP A 257 13.52 39.32 9.76
C ASP A 257 12.47 40.42 9.92
N GLN A 258 12.75 41.38 10.80
CA GLN A 258 12.26 42.75 10.61
C GLN A 258 13.11 43.44 9.52
N PRO A 259 12.50 44.30 8.68
CA PRO A 259 13.01 44.60 7.35
C PRO A 259 14.13 45.64 7.38
N ALA A 260 15.36 45.22 7.04
CA ALA A 260 16.40 46.14 6.61
C ALA A 260 16.24 46.42 5.11
N LYS A 261 15.99 47.70 4.79
CA LYS A 261 15.80 48.26 3.43
C LYS A 261 16.70 47.61 2.37
N ALA A 262 16.09 46.96 1.39
CA ALA A 262 16.76 46.52 0.19
C ALA A 262 17.27 47.72 -0.61
N LYS A 263 18.59 47.76 -0.87
CA LYS A 263 19.14 48.53 -2.00
C LYS A 263 19.05 47.65 -3.26
N PRO A 264 18.65 48.21 -4.42
CA PRO A 264 18.61 47.46 -5.67
C PRO A 264 20.04 47.10 -6.09
N VAL A 265 20.32 45.81 -6.29
CA VAL A 265 21.61 45.33 -6.81
C VAL A 265 21.47 45.18 -8.32
N ASP A 266 22.25 45.97 -9.06
CA ASP A 266 22.33 45.93 -10.51
C ASP A 266 23.04 44.63 -10.98
N PRO A 267 22.38 43.80 -11.80
CA PRO A 267 22.93 42.53 -12.30
C PRO A 267 24.13 42.67 -13.24
N LEU A 268 24.57 43.89 -13.57
CA LEU A 268 25.74 44.17 -14.41
C LEU A 268 26.95 44.72 -13.65
N SER A 269 26.93 44.72 -12.31
CA SER A 269 28.10 45.11 -11.51
C SER A 269 29.29 44.16 -11.70
N GLU A 270 30.50 44.73 -11.79
CA GLU A 270 31.75 43.96 -11.99
C GLU A 270 31.97 42.86 -10.94
N GLU A 271 31.44 43.03 -9.72
CA GLU A 271 31.56 42.06 -8.63
C GLU A 271 30.68 40.81 -8.85
N ALA A 272 29.49 40.97 -9.42
CA ALA A 272 28.62 39.85 -9.78
C ALA A 272 29.16 39.05 -10.98
N LEU A 273 29.78 39.73 -11.94
CA LEU A 273 30.47 39.10 -13.08
C LEU A 273 31.71 38.32 -12.64
N LYS A 274 32.56 38.90 -11.76
CA LYS A 274 33.74 38.21 -11.20
C LYS A 274 33.37 36.98 -10.36
N LYS A 275 32.22 36.99 -9.67
CA LYS A 275 31.73 35.81 -8.92
C LYS A 275 31.29 34.69 -9.87
N LYS A 276 30.51 35.01 -10.92
CA LYS A 276 30.11 34.03 -11.94
C LYS A 276 31.30 33.44 -12.69
N GLU A 277 32.32 34.25 -13.01
CA GLU A 277 33.54 33.76 -13.66
C GLU A 277 34.36 32.83 -12.77
N LYS A 278 34.45 33.10 -11.46
CA LYS A 278 35.11 32.20 -10.50
C LYS A 278 34.38 30.87 -10.37
N GLU A 279 33.05 30.88 -10.31
CA GLU A 279 32.24 29.65 -10.26
C GLU A 279 32.33 28.85 -11.56
N ALA A 280 32.36 29.52 -12.72
CA ALA A 280 32.54 28.88 -14.02
C ALA A 280 33.94 28.25 -14.17
N LYS A 281 35.00 28.95 -13.75
CA LYS A 281 36.38 28.41 -13.74
C LYS A 281 36.53 27.23 -12.77
N ALA A 282 35.90 27.28 -11.61
CA ALA A 282 35.92 26.17 -10.65
C ALA A 282 35.27 24.90 -11.23
N LYS A 283 34.11 25.04 -11.90
CA LYS A 283 33.45 23.92 -12.58
C LYS A 283 34.28 23.38 -13.76
N ALA A 284 34.88 24.26 -14.56
CA ALA A 284 35.74 23.86 -15.67
C ALA A 284 36.98 23.08 -15.20
N LEU A 285 37.64 23.54 -14.13
CA LEU A 285 38.79 22.84 -13.53
C LEU A 285 38.40 21.49 -12.93
N GLN A 286 37.19 21.38 -12.36
CA GLN A 286 36.70 20.12 -11.80
C GLN A 286 36.38 19.08 -12.89
N ILE A 287 35.86 19.53 -14.03
CA ILE A 287 35.62 18.67 -15.20
C ILE A 287 36.95 18.23 -15.82
N LEU A 288 37.90 19.16 -15.98
CA LEU A 288 39.23 18.87 -16.50
C LEU A 288 39.99 17.89 -15.58
N GLY A 289 39.89 18.06 -14.26
CA GLY A 289 40.49 17.13 -13.28
C GLY A 289 39.94 15.70 -13.40
N LYS A 290 38.62 15.55 -13.63
CA LYS A 290 38.00 14.24 -13.86
C LYS A 290 38.41 13.62 -15.20
N GLN A 291 38.54 14.44 -16.25
CA GLN A 291 39.00 13.97 -17.56
C GLN A 291 40.47 13.52 -17.51
N LEU A 292 41.35 14.29 -16.85
CA LEU A 292 42.76 13.94 -16.67
C LEU A 292 42.96 12.70 -15.79
N GLN A 293 42.08 12.45 -14.81
CA GLN A 293 42.03 11.19 -14.07
C GLN A 293 41.58 10.00 -14.94
N ALA A 294 40.63 10.22 -15.85
CA ALA A 294 40.12 9.16 -16.75
C ALA A 294 41.15 8.73 -17.80
N VAL A 295 42.03 9.63 -18.24
CA VAL A 295 43.11 9.32 -19.20
C VAL A 295 44.44 8.96 -18.54
N GLY A 296 44.46 8.74 -17.21
CA GLY A 296 45.63 8.29 -16.48
C GLY A 296 46.74 9.33 -16.28
N ALA A 297 46.47 10.60 -16.59
CA ALA A 297 47.43 11.71 -16.46
C ALA A 297 47.50 12.30 -15.03
N LEU A 298 46.62 11.87 -14.12
CA LEU A 298 46.63 12.22 -12.69
C LEU A 298 46.50 10.96 -11.82
N PRO A 299 47.35 10.77 -10.79
CA PRO A 299 47.24 9.62 -9.89
C PRO A 299 45.97 9.69 -9.02
N LYS A 300 45.31 8.55 -8.81
CA LYS A 300 44.27 8.40 -7.77
C LYS A 300 44.93 8.50 -6.39
N PRO A 301 44.38 9.28 -5.42
CA PRO A 301 44.89 9.27 -4.05
C PRO A 301 44.76 7.86 -3.46
N ALA A 302 45.85 7.36 -2.87
CA ALA A 302 45.91 6.07 -2.19
C ALA A 302 45.08 6.08 -0.89
N GLU A 303 44.35 4.99 -0.64
CA GLU A 303 43.73 4.70 0.65
C GLU A 303 44.82 4.56 1.72
N ALA A 304 44.88 5.52 2.63
CA ALA A 304 45.70 5.42 3.82
C ALA A 304 45.03 4.49 4.84
N ALA A 305 45.72 3.38 5.14
CA ALA A 305 45.39 2.45 6.20
C ALA A 305 45.39 3.14 7.57
N THR A 306 44.36 2.89 8.38
CA THR A 306 44.35 3.21 9.81
C THR A 306 44.09 1.96 10.65
N LYS A 307 45.07 1.64 11.51
CA LYS A 307 44.97 0.71 12.64
C LYS A 307 44.05 1.30 13.74
N PRO A 308 43.55 0.47 14.67
CA PRO A 308 42.30 0.71 15.38
C PRO A 308 42.43 1.76 16.49
N ALA A 309 41.54 2.75 16.49
CA ALA A 309 41.26 3.57 17.65
C ALA A 309 40.11 2.94 18.45
N GLU A 310 40.34 2.77 19.75
CA GLU A 310 39.34 2.38 20.74
C GLU A 310 38.08 3.22 20.61
N LYS A 311 36.95 2.57 20.28
CA LYS A 311 35.63 3.18 20.40
C LYS A 311 35.31 3.35 21.87
N LYS A 312 35.53 4.55 22.40
CA LYS A 312 34.62 5.09 23.42
C LYS A 312 33.25 5.21 22.77
N GLU A 313 32.31 4.41 23.26
CA GLU A 313 30.88 4.55 22.96
C GLU A 313 30.44 5.95 23.38
N THR A 314 30.33 6.86 22.42
CA THR A 314 29.37 7.96 22.54
C THR A 314 27.99 7.35 22.38
N ALA A 315 27.34 7.11 23.51
CA ALA A 315 25.93 6.77 23.61
C ALA A 315 25.09 7.89 22.95
N ALA A 316 24.85 7.77 21.65
CA ALA A 316 23.72 8.42 21.03
C ALA A 316 22.48 7.79 21.66
N ALA A 317 21.81 8.54 22.53
CA ALA A 317 20.54 8.15 23.12
C ALA A 317 19.54 7.87 21.99
N LYS A 318 19.36 6.59 21.66
CA LYS A 318 18.25 6.14 20.82
C LYS A 318 16.99 6.53 21.58
N GLN A 319 16.24 7.51 21.10
CA GLN A 319 14.87 7.75 21.57
C GLN A 319 14.11 6.43 21.41
N LYS A 320 13.88 5.73 22.52
CA LYS A 320 13.08 4.51 22.56
C LYS A 320 11.63 4.94 22.73
N THR A 321 10.78 4.61 21.76
CA THR A 321 9.33 4.74 21.95
C THR A 321 8.92 3.90 23.17
N PRO A 322 8.10 4.44 24.10
CA PRO A 322 7.61 3.64 25.22
C PRO A 322 6.78 2.46 24.71
N ALA A 323 6.88 1.32 25.40
CA ALA A 323 5.94 0.23 25.22
C ALA A 323 4.54 0.65 25.66
N VAL A 324 3.54 0.27 24.88
CA VAL A 324 2.13 0.52 25.19
C VAL A 324 1.43 -0.81 25.43
N THR A 325 0.66 -0.87 26.51
CA THR A 325 -0.18 -2.03 26.84
C THR A 325 -1.36 -2.13 25.88
N VAL A 326 -1.50 -3.28 25.22
CA VAL A 326 -2.65 -3.65 24.39
C VAL A 326 -3.43 -4.73 25.13
N PRO A 327 -4.55 -4.39 25.78
CA PRO A 327 -5.28 -5.32 26.63
C PRO A 327 -6.17 -6.28 25.83
N TYR A 328 -6.43 -7.47 26.38
CA TYR A 328 -7.48 -8.35 25.85
C TYR A 328 -8.87 -7.70 25.95
N LEU A 329 -9.66 -7.81 24.89
CA LEU A 329 -11.04 -7.29 24.84
C LEU A 329 -11.98 -8.09 25.74
N LYS A 330 -11.81 -9.41 25.77
CA LYS A 330 -12.56 -10.33 26.63
C LYS A 330 -11.59 -11.33 27.28
N SER A 331 -11.97 -11.85 28.43
CA SER A 331 -11.22 -12.92 29.11
C SER A 331 -11.32 -14.25 28.35
N ALA A 332 -12.49 -14.55 27.80
CA ALA A 332 -12.75 -15.75 27.00
C ALA A 332 -12.20 -15.60 25.58
N ALA A 333 -11.80 -16.74 25.00
CA ALA A 333 -11.46 -16.82 23.58
C ALA A 333 -12.73 -16.62 22.71
N LEU A 334 -12.54 -15.98 21.57
CA LEU A 334 -13.58 -15.65 20.60
C LEU A 334 -13.57 -16.64 19.45
N THR A 335 -14.74 -16.95 18.92
CA THR A 335 -14.88 -17.62 17.62
C THR A 335 -14.34 -16.73 16.49
N GLN A 336 -14.10 -17.32 15.31
CA GLN A 336 -13.72 -16.57 14.11
C GLN A 336 -14.69 -15.43 13.80
N ALA A 337 -16.00 -15.68 13.86
CA ALA A 337 -17.01 -14.68 13.55
C ALA A 337 -16.96 -13.49 14.53
N GLU A 338 -16.81 -13.76 15.82
CA GLU A 338 -16.69 -12.73 16.85
C GLU A 338 -15.39 -11.93 16.74
N ALA A 339 -14.26 -12.59 16.43
CA ALA A 339 -12.99 -11.90 16.20
C ALA A 339 -13.04 -10.98 14.98
N LEU A 340 -13.70 -11.41 13.90
CA LEU A 340 -13.89 -10.60 12.70
C LEU A 340 -14.91 -9.47 12.90
N ASP A 341 -15.90 -9.64 13.79
CA ASP A 341 -16.88 -8.59 14.11
C ASP A 341 -16.23 -7.35 14.74
N VAL A 342 -15.12 -7.52 15.46
CA VAL A 342 -14.29 -6.40 15.96
C VAL A 342 -13.84 -5.52 14.80
N TRP A 343 -13.28 -6.14 13.75
CA TRP A 343 -12.84 -5.43 12.55
C TRP A 343 -14.01 -4.91 11.71
N ARG A 344 -15.13 -5.64 11.64
CA ARG A 344 -16.32 -5.18 10.93
C ARG A 344 -16.76 -3.81 11.42
N LYS A 345 -16.86 -3.63 12.74
CA LYS A 345 -17.23 -2.35 13.36
C LYS A 345 -16.24 -1.24 13.03
N GLN A 346 -14.95 -1.51 13.20
CA GLN A 346 -13.88 -0.56 12.89
C GLN A 346 -13.90 -0.12 11.41
N LEU A 347 -14.07 -1.07 10.47
CA LEU A 347 -14.08 -0.78 9.04
C LEU A 347 -15.30 0.09 8.64
N VAL A 348 -16.45 -0.13 9.26
CA VAL A 348 -17.64 0.72 9.08
C VAL A 348 -17.41 2.12 9.64
N GLU A 349 -16.79 2.24 10.81
CA GLU A 349 -16.43 3.54 11.40
C GLU A 349 -15.43 4.33 10.54
N LEU A 350 -14.54 3.63 9.82
CA LEU A 350 -13.63 4.22 8.82
C LEU A 350 -14.34 4.68 7.54
N GLY A 351 -15.66 4.47 7.42
CA GLY A 351 -16.47 4.89 6.29
C GLY A 351 -16.44 3.94 5.09
N LEU A 352 -15.96 2.70 5.28
CA LEU A 352 -16.07 1.65 4.28
C LEU A 352 -17.52 1.16 4.18
N GLY A 353 -17.97 0.84 2.97
CA GLY A 353 -19.28 0.23 2.77
C GLY A 353 -19.20 -1.29 2.79
N THR A 354 -20.37 -1.94 2.77
CA THR A 354 -20.49 -3.40 2.86
C THR A 354 -19.57 -4.17 1.89
N PRO A 355 -19.44 -3.81 0.60
CA PRO A 355 -18.57 -4.54 -0.32
C PRO A 355 -17.09 -4.50 0.09
N GLU A 356 -16.61 -3.34 0.54
CA GLU A 356 -15.23 -3.14 0.96
C GLU A 356 -14.95 -3.83 2.30
N VAL A 357 -15.90 -3.75 3.25
CA VAL A 357 -15.82 -4.44 4.54
C VAL A 357 -15.73 -5.96 4.32
N GLU A 358 -16.62 -6.54 3.53
CA GLU A 358 -16.61 -7.98 3.24
C GLU A 358 -15.34 -8.43 2.50
N HIS A 359 -14.81 -7.59 1.61
CA HIS A 359 -13.53 -7.86 0.95
C HIS A 359 -12.39 -7.98 1.97
N VAL A 360 -12.26 -7.01 2.87
CA VAL A 360 -11.23 -7.02 3.92
C VAL A 360 -11.42 -8.21 4.87
N LEU A 361 -12.64 -8.45 5.36
CA LEU A 361 -12.90 -9.51 6.33
C LEU A 361 -12.59 -10.91 5.78
N ARG A 362 -12.81 -11.15 4.48
CA ARG A 362 -12.37 -12.39 3.82
C ARG A 362 -10.85 -12.55 3.86
N ILE A 363 -10.09 -11.48 3.62
CA ILE A 363 -8.63 -11.53 3.68
C ILE A 363 -8.15 -11.71 5.12
N LEU A 364 -8.77 -11.03 6.09
CA LEU A 364 -8.43 -11.21 7.52
C LEU A 364 -8.74 -12.63 8.00
N ALA A 365 -9.86 -13.21 7.57
CA ALA A 365 -10.23 -14.58 7.89
C ALA A 365 -9.17 -15.60 7.46
N GLU A 366 -8.58 -15.41 6.28
CA GLU A 366 -7.53 -16.29 5.75
C GLU A 366 -6.16 -16.05 6.41
N HIS A 367 -5.78 -14.78 6.61
CA HIS A 367 -4.38 -14.44 6.91
C HIS A 367 -4.12 -13.99 8.35
N ALA A 368 -5.11 -13.43 9.05
CA ALA A 368 -4.92 -12.91 10.41
C ALA A 368 -5.23 -13.95 11.49
N LEU A 369 -6.20 -14.83 11.28
CA LEU A 369 -6.63 -15.82 12.28
C LEU A 369 -5.84 -17.12 12.18
N ARG A 370 -4.56 -17.05 12.56
CA ARG A 370 -3.65 -18.19 12.52
C ARG A 370 -3.83 -19.11 13.72
N ASN A 371 -3.64 -20.41 13.50
CA ASN A 371 -3.72 -21.43 14.55
C ASN A 371 -2.36 -21.70 15.23
N ASP A 372 -1.26 -21.24 14.64
CA ASP A 372 0.11 -21.55 15.06
C ASP A 372 0.81 -20.40 15.79
N GLN A 373 0.43 -19.15 15.52
CA GLN A 373 1.08 -17.97 16.10
C GLN A 373 0.15 -16.76 16.19
N ALA A 374 0.49 -15.83 17.08
CA ALA A 374 -0.19 -14.54 17.15
C ALA A 374 0.14 -13.65 15.93
N THR A 375 -0.86 -12.94 15.43
CA THR A 375 -0.71 -11.94 14.35
C THR A 375 -1.09 -10.55 14.85
N ILE A 376 -0.52 -9.51 14.24
CA ILE A 376 -0.89 -8.11 14.52
C ILE A 376 -1.57 -7.56 13.27
N VAL A 377 -2.77 -6.99 13.41
CA VAL A 377 -3.48 -6.28 12.34
C VAL A 377 -3.60 -4.82 12.74
N TYR A 378 -3.30 -3.90 11.84
CA TYR A 378 -3.42 -2.46 12.11
C TYR A 378 -3.67 -1.66 10.84
N CYS A 379 -4.19 -0.44 10.99
CA CYS A 379 -4.29 0.54 9.92
C CYS A 379 -3.06 1.45 9.90
N LEU A 380 -2.51 1.68 8.71
CA LEU A 380 -1.51 2.71 8.46
C LEU A 380 -2.11 4.09 8.71
N ASP A 381 -1.29 5.01 9.17
CA ASP A 381 -1.67 6.42 9.17
C ASP A 381 -1.91 6.91 7.74
N GLU A 382 -2.95 7.73 7.54
CA GLU A 382 -3.37 8.23 6.23
C GLU A 382 -2.25 9.02 5.53
N SER A 383 -1.56 9.89 6.28
CA SER A 383 -0.43 10.66 5.72
C SER A 383 0.75 9.77 5.33
N TYR A 384 0.89 8.60 5.97
CA TYR A 384 1.89 7.62 5.58
C TYR A 384 1.46 6.83 4.35
N LEU A 385 0.18 6.44 4.27
CA LEU A 385 -0.39 5.77 3.10
C LEU A 385 -0.25 6.66 1.86
N ASP A 386 -0.61 7.94 1.95
CA ASP A 386 -0.46 8.91 0.85
C ASP A 386 1.00 9.11 0.43
N LYS A 387 1.94 8.90 1.35
CA LYS A 387 3.37 8.97 1.04
C LYS A 387 3.89 7.73 0.31
N ILE A 388 3.42 6.53 0.67
CA ILE A 388 3.95 5.28 0.10
C ILE A 388 3.15 4.76 -1.09
N LEU A 389 1.88 5.16 -1.19
CA LEU A 389 0.96 4.78 -2.24
C LEU A 389 -0.03 5.93 -2.50
N PRO A 390 0.44 7.09 -3.01
CA PRO A 390 -0.45 8.19 -3.39
C PRO A 390 -1.51 7.74 -4.41
N LEU A 391 -2.74 8.23 -4.21
CA LEU A 391 -3.88 8.07 -5.11
C LEU A 391 -4.32 9.45 -5.59
N GLU A 392 -4.39 9.62 -6.90
CA GLU A 392 -4.95 10.81 -7.54
C GLU A 392 -6.16 10.41 -8.38
N ILE A 393 -7.24 11.19 -8.24
CA ILE A 393 -8.48 11.00 -8.99
C ILE A 393 -8.86 12.32 -9.64
N THR A 394 -9.08 12.31 -10.95
CA THR A 394 -9.43 13.51 -11.72
C THR A 394 -10.69 13.24 -12.55
N PRO A 395 -11.76 14.05 -12.48
CA PRO A 395 -11.92 15.19 -11.57
C PRO A 395 -11.93 14.73 -10.10
N PHE A 396 -11.59 15.66 -9.20
CA PHE A 396 -11.62 15.37 -7.77
C PHE A 396 -13.03 14.95 -7.33
N PRO A 397 -13.18 13.80 -6.64
CA PRO A 397 -14.47 13.38 -6.10
C PRO A 397 -14.85 14.23 -4.88
N ASP A 398 -16.13 14.21 -4.52
CA ASP A 398 -16.63 14.92 -3.33
C ASP A 398 -16.06 14.35 -2.04
N VAL A 399 -15.86 13.03 -1.99
CA VAL A 399 -15.32 12.32 -0.84
C VAL A 399 -14.34 11.23 -1.28
N ILE A 400 -13.16 11.21 -0.67
CA ILE A 400 -12.23 10.08 -0.73
C ILE A 400 -12.12 9.47 0.67
N ARG A 401 -12.20 8.14 0.74
CA ARG A 401 -11.91 7.34 1.93
C ARG A 401 -10.79 6.38 1.61
N ARG A 402 -9.63 6.56 2.25
CA ARG A 402 -8.47 5.69 2.05
C ARG A 402 -8.15 4.92 3.32
N THR A 403 -7.91 3.62 3.21
CA THR A 403 -7.55 2.78 4.35
C THR A 403 -6.52 1.74 3.93
N GLY A 404 -5.34 1.79 4.55
CA GLY A 404 -4.29 0.78 4.36
C GLY A 404 -4.21 -0.11 5.59
N ILE A 405 -4.53 -1.38 5.45
CA ILE A 405 -4.57 -2.39 6.52
C ILE A 405 -3.36 -3.28 6.36
N VAL A 406 -2.64 -3.53 7.45
CA VAL A 406 -1.47 -4.39 7.46
C VAL A 406 -1.70 -5.56 8.40
N ILE A 407 -1.48 -6.77 7.88
CA ILE A 407 -1.39 -8.02 8.62
C ILE A 407 0.11 -8.32 8.78
N LEU A 408 0.60 -8.16 10.00
CA LEU A 408 1.98 -8.44 10.38
C LEU A 408 2.09 -9.85 10.97
N LEU A 409 2.82 -10.69 10.24
CA LEU A 409 3.17 -12.06 10.60
C LEU A 409 4.48 -12.10 11.38
N ASP A 410 4.73 -13.22 12.05
CA ASP A 410 6.01 -13.56 12.69
C ASP A 410 6.46 -12.62 13.81
N ALA A 411 5.54 -11.81 14.34
CA ALA A 411 5.80 -10.92 15.48
C ALA A 411 5.60 -11.61 16.85
N ASP A 412 5.10 -12.85 16.87
CA ASP A 412 4.79 -13.59 18.09
C ASP A 412 6.07 -13.84 18.92
N PRO A 413 6.16 -13.36 20.17
CA PRO A 413 7.33 -13.56 21.02
C PRO A 413 7.63 -15.04 21.32
N ALA A 414 6.64 -15.92 21.20
CA ALA A 414 6.83 -17.36 21.37
C ALA A 414 7.40 -18.06 20.12
N LEU A 415 7.40 -17.41 18.96
CA LEU A 415 7.84 -18.00 17.70
C LEU A 415 9.29 -18.48 17.75
N LEU A 416 10.20 -17.68 18.30
CA LEU A 416 11.63 -18.05 18.36
C LEU A 416 11.84 -19.34 19.17
N LYS A 417 11.12 -19.51 20.28
CA LYS A 417 11.19 -20.73 21.09
C LYS A 417 10.66 -21.95 20.32
N ARG A 418 9.60 -21.77 19.52
CA ARG A 418 9.07 -22.84 18.65
C ARG A 418 10.08 -23.22 17.57
N ILE A 419 10.70 -22.24 16.93
CA ILE A 419 11.75 -22.46 15.92
C ILE A 419 12.92 -23.26 16.52
N ASP A 420 13.41 -22.87 17.71
CA ASP A 420 14.50 -23.59 18.39
C ASP A 420 14.10 -25.04 18.74
N ALA A 421 12.85 -25.25 19.15
CA ALA A 421 12.32 -26.59 19.40
C ALA A 421 12.25 -27.44 18.12
N LEU A 422 11.80 -26.87 17.00
CA LEU A 422 11.78 -27.56 15.70
C LEU A 422 13.19 -27.88 15.20
N ILE A 423 14.15 -26.96 15.37
CA ILE A 423 15.56 -27.21 15.04
C ILE A 423 16.09 -28.39 15.84
N THR A 424 15.76 -28.47 17.12
CA THR A 424 16.13 -29.63 17.96
C THR A 424 15.48 -30.92 17.43
N GLN A 425 14.24 -30.86 16.94
CA GLN A 425 13.54 -32.00 16.35
C GLN A 425 14.13 -32.48 15.02
N LEU A 426 14.92 -31.65 14.32
CA LEU A 426 15.66 -32.10 13.12
C LEU A 426 16.65 -33.22 13.45
N GLY A 427 17.13 -33.34 14.68
CA GLY A 427 18.00 -34.44 15.15
C GLY A 427 17.23 -35.61 15.77
N HIS A 428 15.89 -35.62 15.73
CA HIS A 428 15.12 -36.67 16.37
C HIS A 428 15.31 -38.02 15.66
N GLN A 429 15.40 -39.12 16.41
CA GLN A 429 15.54 -40.49 15.87
C GLN A 429 14.43 -40.92 14.88
N SER A 430 13.24 -40.31 14.94
CA SER A 430 12.09 -40.67 14.11
C SER A 430 12.13 -39.84 12.84
N TRP A 431 12.22 -40.49 11.68
CA TRP A 431 12.22 -39.83 10.38
C TRP A 431 10.99 -38.94 10.20
N THR A 432 9.79 -39.42 10.55
CA THR A 432 8.53 -38.66 10.45
C THR A 432 8.57 -37.35 11.22
N LYS A 433 9.17 -37.33 12.42
CA LYS A 433 9.31 -36.10 13.21
C LYS A 433 10.32 -35.13 12.59
N ARG A 434 11.41 -35.64 12.00
CA ARG A 434 12.39 -34.80 11.28
C ARG A 434 11.76 -34.12 10.07
N GLU A 435 11.03 -34.86 9.25
CA GLU A 435 10.36 -34.33 8.07
C GLU A 435 9.29 -33.31 8.43
N ALA A 436 8.49 -33.58 9.47
CA ALA A 436 7.49 -32.63 9.96
C ALA A 436 8.15 -31.32 10.45
N ALA A 437 9.25 -31.43 11.20
CA ALA A 437 10.00 -30.28 11.68
C ALA A 437 10.64 -29.48 10.54
N GLN A 438 11.22 -30.17 9.55
CA GLN A 438 11.78 -29.54 8.37
C GLN A 438 10.70 -28.79 7.58
N LYS A 439 9.55 -29.40 7.32
CA LYS A 439 8.44 -28.76 6.61
C LYS A 439 7.96 -27.50 7.35
N ALA A 440 7.79 -27.57 8.67
CA ALA A 440 7.39 -26.42 9.47
C ALA A 440 8.42 -25.28 9.44
N LEU A 441 9.72 -25.60 9.46
CA LEU A 441 10.79 -24.60 9.33
C LEU A 441 10.86 -23.99 7.93
N GLU A 442 10.59 -24.78 6.88
CA GLU A 442 10.46 -24.27 5.50
C GLU A 442 9.28 -23.31 5.38
N GLU A 443 8.15 -23.61 6.03
CA GLU A 443 6.96 -22.75 6.07
C GLU A 443 7.21 -21.41 6.82
N TYR A 444 7.99 -21.42 7.92
CA TYR A 444 8.39 -20.17 8.59
C TYR A 444 9.35 -19.30 7.76
N GLY A 445 10.05 -19.89 6.79
CA GLY A 445 10.87 -19.16 5.83
C GLY A 445 11.88 -18.20 6.47
N LYS A 446 11.78 -16.91 6.14
CA LYS A 446 12.69 -15.86 6.63
C LYS A 446 12.69 -15.72 8.16
N ALA A 447 11.59 -16.05 8.84
CA ALA A 447 11.50 -15.97 10.30
C ALA A 447 12.44 -16.96 11.00
N ALA A 448 12.70 -18.13 10.39
CA ALA A 448 13.60 -19.15 10.92
C ALA A 448 15.07 -18.96 10.52
N GLN A 449 15.36 -18.06 9.57
CA GLN A 449 16.67 -17.96 8.92
C GLN A 449 17.82 -17.75 9.92
N ALA A 450 17.67 -16.86 10.89
CA ALA A 450 18.74 -16.54 11.83
C ALA A 450 19.07 -17.72 12.77
N GLN A 451 18.06 -18.46 13.20
CA GLN A 451 18.21 -19.64 14.05
C GLN A 451 18.78 -20.81 13.26
N LEU A 452 18.32 -21.02 12.02
CA LEU A 452 18.86 -22.01 11.11
C LEU A 452 20.34 -21.75 10.80
N GLN A 453 20.74 -20.49 10.60
CA GLN A 453 22.15 -20.13 10.42
C GLN A 453 23.00 -20.51 11.63
N LYS A 454 22.51 -20.28 12.85
CA LYS A 454 23.19 -20.74 14.08
C LYS A 454 23.25 -22.27 14.16
N ALA A 455 22.20 -22.95 13.72
CA ALA A 455 22.10 -24.41 13.73
C ALA A 455 23.11 -25.11 12.79
N THR A 456 23.67 -24.42 11.78
CA THR A 456 24.74 -24.96 10.92
C THR A 456 26.05 -25.25 11.68
N SER A 457 26.19 -24.75 12.91
CA SER A 457 27.31 -25.04 13.80
C SER A 457 26.94 -25.99 14.96
N ASN A 458 25.83 -26.74 14.82
CA ASN A 458 25.41 -27.71 15.84
C ASN A 458 26.36 -28.91 15.89
N LYS A 459 26.41 -29.60 17.04
CA LYS A 459 27.18 -30.85 17.22
C LYS A 459 26.56 -32.03 16.47
N ASP A 460 25.23 -32.02 16.30
CA ASP A 460 24.51 -33.04 15.56
C ASP A 460 24.59 -32.75 14.05
N LEU A 461 25.26 -33.64 13.31
CA LEU A 461 25.46 -33.50 11.87
C LEU A 461 24.15 -33.58 11.07
N GLU A 462 23.12 -34.28 11.57
CA GLU A 462 21.81 -34.33 10.91
C GLU A 462 21.12 -32.95 10.99
N ILE A 463 21.22 -32.28 12.15
CA ILE A 463 20.69 -30.92 12.32
C ILE A 463 21.43 -29.96 11.38
N VAL A 464 22.76 -30.05 11.30
CA VAL A 464 23.57 -29.21 10.40
C VAL A 464 23.14 -29.40 8.95
N PHE A 465 23.10 -30.65 8.48
CA PHE A 465 22.75 -30.99 7.09
C PHE A 465 21.35 -30.46 6.71
N ARG A 466 20.34 -30.68 7.55
CA ARG A 466 18.97 -30.21 7.27
C ARG A 466 18.84 -28.69 7.35
N ALA A 467 19.51 -28.05 8.31
CA ALA A 467 19.53 -26.60 8.41
C ALA A 467 20.12 -25.96 7.14
N GLU A 468 21.19 -26.52 6.59
CA GLU A 468 21.78 -26.09 5.32
C GLU A 468 20.83 -26.30 4.13
N GLN A 469 20.15 -27.45 4.07
CA GLN A 469 19.15 -27.71 3.03
C GLN A 469 18.02 -26.67 3.05
N ILE A 470 17.46 -26.37 4.22
CA ILE A 470 16.41 -25.36 4.36
C ILE A 470 16.94 -23.99 3.93
N LEU A 471 18.11 -23.59 4.43
CA LEU A 471 18.74 -22.30 4.08
C LEU A 471 19.03 -22.16 2.58
N SER A 472 19.34 -23.26 1.89
CA SER A 472 19.56 -23.25 0.44
C SER A 472 18.31 -22.90 -0.36
N LYS A 473 17.12 -23.25 0.15
CA LYS A 473 15.81 -22.93 -0.46
C LYS A 473 15.35 -21.50 -0.17
N LEU A 474 15.90 -20.86 0.87
CA LEU A 474 15.53 -19.50 1.30
C LEU A 474 16.36 -18.39 0.63
N LYS A 475 17.43 -18.75 -0.09
CA LYS A 475 18.24 -17.83 -0.88
C LYS A 475 17.53 -17.46 -2.17
#